data_AF-A0A355J1G5-F1
#
_entry.id   AF-A0A355J1G5-F1
#
_cell.length_a   1.000
_cell.length_b   1.000
_cell.length_c   1.000
_cell.angle_alpha   90.00
_cell.angle_beta   90.00
_cell.angle_gamma   90.00
#
_symmetry.space_group_name_H-M   'P 1'
#
loop_
_entity.id
_entity.type
_entity.pdbx_description
1 polymer ?
#
loop_
_entity_poly.entity_id
_entity_poly.type
_entity_poly.pdbx_seq_one_letter_code
_entity_poly.pdbx_strand_id
1 'polypeptide(L)'
;MQMFKLLSVFNEIDLIREQVHKLDEYDPLTSIIKERFKMEVARHLTSLTQSDEEGIVRPSETISSGEKEYYQEVGLEHAITQLFFDLTNEKLDGIHVVLLYEMLFHSYEENSETKNHSIRVIDELLQWFRERQGTQQEHPLELAAIFHHKFSVANLFEDGNGRVGRLLLNAILLRHDYLPVLVLPDERTLYYETLQFADQGNIKPLVRFIANKELQTLQDFVNSPEYLSVLGKYELEMQLKQLNGSEKCIVLTEDSDTSGLLAFVLEASGFKMSETNIISYEGCSKLSSANLFSIFVKEKMPHVKIVVHRDRDYLTPDEIDDIANQFRRIDVHFFVTKGTDIESHFLNAEHVQACHPVLLTGEAVKLVKQCLYDTREKSIEMLRKKEFGGSNNAKHTHLNGAIKQLVDQNLFRFTHGKTALRTLQRLINQNIQQNAGIERYTVHLSDPHLTAIAKKIWRKP
;
A
#
# COMPACT_ATOMS: atom_id res chain seq x y z
N MET A 1 25.63 -0.45 -23.58
CA MET A 1 25.19 -0.91 -22.24
C MET A 1 24.52 0.20 -21.42
N GLN A 2 25.08 1.41 -21.30
CA GLN A 2 24.44 2.52 -20.53
C GLN A 2 23.14 3.06 -21.16
N MET A 3 23.07 3.18 -22.50
CA MET A 3 21.86 3.65 -23.19
C MET A 3 20.67 2.69 -23.02
N PHE A 4 20.93 1.38 -23.06
CA PHE A 4 19.93 0.35 -22.77
C PHE A 4 19.39 0.44 -21.33
N LYS A 5 20.26 0.78 -20.36
CA LYS A 5 19.86 0.95 -18.95
C LYS A 5 19.05 2.22 -18.69
N LEU A 6 19.20 3.26 -19.52
CA LEU A 6 18.39 4.48 -19.38
C LEU A 6 17.01 4.29 -20.00
N LEU A 7 16.96 3.71 -21.21
CA LEU A 7 15.70 3.39 -21.88
C LEU A 7 14.85 2.41 -21.06
N SER A 8 15.47 1.45 -20.37
CA SER A 8 14.73 0.55 -19.48
C SER A 8 14.08 1.27 -18.31
N VAL A 9 14.73 2.28 -17.73
CA VAL A 9 14.18 3.06 -16.61
C VAL A 9 13.01 3.92 -17.09
N PHE A 10 13.12 4.58 -18.25
CA PHE A 10 12.00 5.33 -18.83
C PHE A 10 10.78 4.43 -19.10
N ASN A 11 10.99 3.26 -19.71
CA ASN A 11 9.91 2.33 -19.97
C ASN A 11 9.21 1.83 -18.69
N GLU A 12 9.97 1.63 -17.60
CA GLU A 12 9.41 1.23 -16.30
C GLU A 12 8.56 2.35 -15.70
N ILE A 13 9.06 3.59 -15.71
CA ILE A 13 8.33 4.78 -15.26
C ILE A 13 7.03 4.94 -16.05
N ASP A 14 7.10 4.93 -17.37
CA ASP A 14 5.94 5.14 -18.23
C ASP A 14 4.88 4.04 -18.03
N LEU A 15 5.29 2.79 -17.82
CA LEU A 15 4.38 1.69 -17.52
C LEU A 15 3.64 1.91 -16.19
N ILE A 16 4.35 2.29 -15.13
CA ILE A 16 3.71 2.53 -13.83
C ILE A 16 2.79 3.76 -13.91
N ARG A 17 3.21 4.82 -14.61
CA ARG A 17 2.38 6.02 -14.82
C ARG A 17 1.10 5.71 -15.60
N GLU A 18 1.16 4.83 -16.60
CA GLU A 18 -0.04 4.39 -17.33
C GLU A 18 -1.02 3.65 -16.39
N GLN A 19 -0.52 2.85 -15.45
CA GLN A 19 -1.35 2.18 -14.44
C GLN A 19 -2.01 3.18 -13.49
N VAL A 20 -1.24 4.16 -13.00
CA VAL A 20 -1.78 5.23 -12.13
C VAL A 20 -2.83 6.04 -12.88
N HIS A 21 -2.60 6.39 -14.14
CA HIS A 21 -3.54 7.16 -14.95
C HIS A 21 -4.86 6.41 -15.17
N LYS A 22 -4.83 5.10 -15.40
CA LYS A 22 -6.05 4.27 -15.48
C LYS A 22 -6.87 4.32 -14.19
N LEU A 23 -6.21 4.41 -13.04
CA LEU A 23 -6.87 4.50 -11.74
C LEU A 23 -7.36 5.93 -11.44
N ASP A 24 -6.67 6.97 -11.93
CA ASP A 24 -7.11 8.37 -11.89
C ASP A 24 -8.45 8.56 -12.63
N GLU A 25 -8.62 7.92 -13.79
CA GLU A 25 -9.90 7.95 -14.53
C GLU A 25 -11.04 7.22 -13.82
N TYR A 26 -10.72 6.28 -12.93
CA TYR A 26 -11.68 5.43 -12.26
C TYR A 26 -12.22 6.03 -10.96
N ASP A 27 -11.35 6.57 -10.09
CA ASP A 27 -11.75 7.12 -8.79
C ASP A 27 -11.07 8.47 -8.53
N PRO A 28 -11.84 9.57 -8.34
CA PRO A 28 -11.28 10.89 -8.00
C PRO A 28 -10.39 10.88 -6.75
N LEU A 29 -10.55 9.89 -5.86
CA LEU A 29 -9.67 9.71 -4.71
C LEU A 29 -8.22 9.47 -5.11
N THR A 30 -7.95 8.82 -6.24
CA THR A 30 -6.58 8.60 -6.75
C THR A 30 -5.88 9.93 -6.98
N SER A 31 -6.58 10.89 -7.62
CA SER A 31 -6.02 12.21 -7.86
C SER A 31 -5.79 12.99 -6.56
N ILE A 32 -6.70 12.88 -5.58
CA ILE A 32 -6.52 13.48 -4.25
C ILE A 32 -5.31 12.87 -3.52
N ILE A 33 -5.12 11.56 -3.60
CA ILE A 33 -3.98 10.85 -2.99
C ILE A 33 -2.68 11.27 -3.69
N LYS A 34 -2.67 11.35 -5.02
CA LYS A 34 -1.54 11.84 -5.83
C LYS A 34 -1.17 13.27 -5.47
N GLU A 35 -2.13 14.18 -5.38
CA GLU A 35 -1.89 15.57 -5.00
C GLU A 35 -1.40 15.70 -3.55
N ARG A 36 -1.96 14.96 -2.59
CA ARG A 36 -1.45 14.95 -1.20
C ARG A 36 -0.01 14.45 -1.14
N PHE A 37 0.31 13.39 -1.88
CA PHE A 37 1.66 12.84 -1.93
C PHE A 37 2.64 13.85 -2.56
N LYS A 38 2.26 14.50 -3.67
CA LYS A 38 3.04 15.60 -4.28
C LYS A 38 3.29 16.73 -3.27
N MET A 39 2.27 17.15 -2.51
CA MET A 39 2.39 18.17 -1.45
C MET A 39 3.37 17.76 -0.35
N GLU A 40 3.31 16.51 0.12
CA GLU A 40 4.21 15.99 1.15
C GLU A 40 5.66 16.01 0.69
N VAL A 41 5.93 15.55 -0.53
CA VAL A 41 7.26 15.59 -1.12
C VAL A 41 7.72 17.03 -1.37
N ALA A 42 6.82 17.93 -1.80
CA ALA A 42 7.13 19.33 -2.03
C ALA A 42 7.53 20.07 -0.74
N ARG A 43 6.91 19.76 0.41
CA ARG A 43 7.33 20.35 1.69
C ARG A 43 8.79 20.04 2.01
N HIS A 44 9.27 18.84 1.69
CA HIS A 44 10.67 18.49 1.90
C HIS A 44 11.63 19.27 0.98
N LEU A 45 11.16 19.76 -0.17
CA LEU A 45 11.94 20.63 -1.06
C LEU A 45 12.03 22.07 -0.51
N THR A 46 10.98 22.53 0.17
CA THR A 46 10.85 23.92 0.65
C THR A 46 11.35 24.11 2.09
N SER A 47 11.29 23.09 2.95
CA SER A 47 11.62 23.16 4.39
C SER A 47 13.11 23.23 4.73
N LEU A 48 14.00 23.05 3.75
CA LEU A 48 15.45 23.17 3.94
C LEU A 48 15.88 24.66 3.96
N THR A 49 15.53 25.40 5.01
CA THR A 49 16.09 26.72 5.34
C THR A 49 17.41 26.59 6.12
N GLN A 50 18.27 27.61 5.99
CA GLN A 50 19.74 27.57 6.06
C GLN A 50 20.40 27.06 7.36
N SER A 51 21.61 26.49 7.16
CA SER A 51 22.71 26.14 8.09
C SER A 51 22.53 24.98 9.10
N ASP A 52 23.62 24.20 9.20
CA ASP A 52 24.01 23.24 10.24
C ASP A 52 23.38 21.83 10.14
N GLU A 53 24.18 20.78 9.91
CA GLU A 53 25.03 20.11 10.92
C GLU A 53 24.24 19.73 12.18
N GLU A 54 24.20 18.42 12.45
CA GLU A 54 23.60 17.73 13.59
C GLU A 54 22.07 17.51 13.62
N GLY A 55 21.70 16.23 13.53
CA GLY A 55 20.54 15.70 14.25
C GLY A 55 19.19 15.83 13.55
N ILE A 56 18.88 14.85 12.69
CA ILE A 56 17.48 14.57 12.31
C ILE A 56 16.72 14.12 13.56
N VAL A 57 15.90 15.00 14.14
CA VAL A 57 14.90 14.65 15.15
C VAL A 57 13.54 14.50 14.46
N ARG A 58 12.95 13.31 14.58
CA ARG A 58 11.58 13.01 14.14
C ARG A 58 10.57 13.66 15.09
N PRO A 59 9.38 14.08 14.64
CA PRO A 59 8.40 14.70 15.52
C PRO A 59 7.82 13.66 16.49
N SER A 60 7.93 13.92 17.79
CA SER A 60 7.04 13.34 18.79
C SER A 60 5.99 14.37 19.19
N GLU A 61 4.74 13.92 19.28
CA GLU A 61 3.60 14.65 19.81
C GLU A 61 3.94 15.34 21.15
N THR A 62 3.74 16.65 21.25
CA THR A 62 3.06 17.39 22.35
C THR A 62 3.32 18.89 22.14
N ILE A 63 2.26 19.67 21.94
CA ILE A 63 2.31 21.12 21.67
C ILE A 63 2.28 21.90 23.00
N SER A 64 3.23 22.81 23.22
CA SER A 64 3.02 24.01 24.03
C SER A 64 4.02 25.14 23.71
N SER A 65 3.52 26.38 23.71
CA SER A 65 4.23 27.68 23.80
C SER A 65 5.39 28.01 22.83
N GLY A 66 5.60 27.24 21.76
CA GLY A 66 6.41 27.62 20.59
C GLY A 66 5.58 28.09 19.38
N GLU A 67 4.26 28.12 19.53
CA GLU A 67 3.32 28.28 18.42
C GLU A 67 3.43 29.62 17.69
N LYS A 68 3.85 30.70 18.35
CA LYS A 68 3.88 32.04 17.72
C LYS A 68 5.07 32.24 16.75
N GLU A 69 6.22 31.65 17.04
CA GLU A 69 7.38 31.60 16.13
C GLU A 69 7.16 30.55 15.03
N TYR A 70 6.57 29.40 15.38
CA TYR A 70 6.11 28.40 14.42
C TYR A 70 5.11 28.98 13.41
N TYR A 71 4.10 29.74 13.83
CA TYR A 71 3.13 30.37 12.91
C TYR A 71 3.70 31.54 12.09
N GLN A 72 4.86 32.10 12.46
CA GLN A 72 5.56 33.12 11.67
C GLN A 72 6.46 32.51 10.59
N GLU A 73 7.12 31.38 10.88
CA GLU A 73 7.88 30.59 9.88
C GLU A 73 6.96 29.78 8.94
N VAL A 74 5.90 29.18 9.48
CA VAL A 74 4.88 28.44 8.70
C VAL A 74 4.20 29.34 7.67
N GLY A 75 4.02 30.64 7.95
CA GLY A 75 3.41 31.58 7.01
C GLY A 75 4.21 31.73 5.71
N LEU A 76 5.53 31.70 5.79
CA LEU A 76 6.41 31.81 4.63
C LEU A 76 6.68 30.44 3.97
N GLU A 77 6.90 29.38 4.75
CA GLU A 77 7.05 28.04 4.17
C GLU A 77 5.78 27.64 3.38
N HIS A 78 4.61 28.00 3.91
CA HIS A 78 3.33 27.83 3.21
C HIS A 78 3.23 28.73 1.97
N ALA A 79 3.69 29.98 2.03
CA ALA A 79 3.69 30.87 0.86
C ALA A 79 4.65 30.41 -0.24
N ILE A 80 5.83 29.88 0.12
CA ILE A 80 6.80 29.29 -0.82
C ILE A 80 6.21 28.02 -1.43
N THR A 81 5.59 27.17 -0.62
CA THR A 81 4.91 25.96 -1.10
C THR A 81 3.78 26.34 -2.05
N GLN A 82 2.94 27.31 -1.69
CA GLN A 82 1.84 27.78 -2.53
C GLN A 82 2.36 28.35 -3.85
N LEU A 83 3.35 29.26 -3.83
CA LEU A 83 3.96 29.80 -5.04
C LEU A 83 4.58 28.69 -5.90
N PHE A 84 5.20 27.69 -5.30
CA PHE A 84 5.69 26.53 -6.02
C PHE A 84 4.57 25.76 -6.73
N PHE A 85 3.40 25.58 -6.11
CA PHE A 85 2.22 24.98 -6.77
C PHE A 85 1.56 25.92 -7.78
N ASP A 86 1.60 27.23 -7.58
CA ASP A 86 1.11 28.18 -8.59
C ASP A 86 2.01 28.10 -9.84
N LEU A 87 3.32 27.93 -9.67
CA LEU A 87 4.27 27.74 -10.77
C LEU A 87 4.04 26.45 -11.57
N THR A 88 3.41 25.43 -11.00
CA THR A 88 3.05 24.21 -11.74
C THR A 88 1.79 24.41 -12.58
N ASN A 89 0.84 25.20 -12.08
CA ASN A 89 -0.49 25.41 -12.66
C ASN A 89 -0.56 26.62 -13.62
N GLU A 90 0.25 27.64 -13.40
CA GLU A 90 0.25 28.89 -14.17
C GLU A 90 1.44 28.98 -15.15
N LYS A 91 1.66 30.15 -15.74
CA LYS A 91 2.79 30.36 -16.66
C LYS A 91 4.07 30.53 -15.84
N LEU A 92 4.97 29.55 -15.95
CA LEU A 92 6.35 29.69 -15.47
C LEU A 92 7.09 30.75 -16.32
N ASP A 93 7.53 31.83 -15.67
CA ASP A 93 8.32 32.91 -16.27
C ASP A 93 9.40 33.42 -15.28
N GLY A 94 10.34 34.22 -15.79
CA GLY A 94 11.47 34.72 -15.00
C GLY A 94 11.06 35.55 -13.80
N ILE A 95 9.93 36.27 -13.85
CA ILE A 95 9.44 37.11 -12.76
C ILE A 95 9.09 36.24 -11.55
N HIS A 96 8.31 35.18 -11.76
CA HIS A 96 7.91 34.30 -10.67
C HIS A 96 9.08 33.49 -10.10
N VAL A 97 10.06 33.12 -10.93
CA VAL A 97 11.27 32.43 -10.45
C VAL A 97 12.12 33.33 -9.56
N VAL A 98 12.29 34.60 -9.94
CA VAL A 98 13.01 35.56 -9.10
C VAL A 98 12.23 35.87 -7.83
N LEU A 99 10.90 35.99 -7.89
CA LEU A 99 10.07 36.16 -6.70
C LEU A 99 10.22 34.98 -5.74
N LEU A 100 10.20 33.74 -6.26
CA LEU A 100 10.42 32.54 -5.46
C LEU A 100 11.79 32.57 -4.77
N TYR A 101 12.83 33.00 -5.49
CA TYR A 101 14.16 33.18 -4.92
C TYR A 101 14.18 34.25 -3.81
N GLU A 102 13.57 35.42 -4.03
CA GLU A 102 13.47 36.49 -3.01
C GLU A 102 12.77 36.00 -1.74
N MET A 103 11.70 35.22 -1.88
CA MET A 103 10.99 34.62 -0.75
C MET A 103 11.82 33.57 -0.01
N LEU A 104 12.63 32.79 -0.72
CA LEU A 104 13.48 31.76 -0.12
C LEU A 104 14.62 32.35 0.71
N PHE A 105 15.12 33.53 0.35
CA PHE A 105 16.36 34.07 0.88
C PHE A 105 16.21 35.35 1.74
N HIS A 106 15.02 35.96 1.85
CA HIS A 106 14.60 37.06 2.77
C HIS A 106 15.45 38.35 2.85
N SER A 107 16.70 38.32 2.41
CA SER A 107 17.71 39.38 2.56
C SER A 107 18.27 39.83 1.21
N TYR A 108 17.65 39.38 0.10
CA TYR A 108 18.18 39.61 -1.24
C TYR A 108 17.68 40.94 -1.82
N GLU A 109 18.50 41.99 -1.70
CA GLU A 109 18.32 43.25 -2.41
C GLU A 109 19.33 43.33 -3.58
N GLU A 110 19.05 42.63 -4.67
CA GLU A 110 19.78 42.87 -5.91
C GLU A 110 19.33 44.18 -6.56
N ASN A 111 20.26 44.86 -7.24
CA ASN A 111 19.89 46.03 -8.03
C ASN A 111 18.95 45.63 -9.20
N SER A 112 18.17 46.59 -9.69
CA SER A 112 17.18 46.33 -10.74
C SER A 112 17.77 45.77 -12.04
N GLU A 113 19.04 46.06 -12.33
CA GLU A 113 19.70 45.62 -13.56
C GLU A 113 20.04 44.12 -13.51
N THR A 114 20.59 43.64 -12.40
CA THR A 114 20.85 42.21 -12.20
C THR A 114 19.55 41.41 -12.17
N LYS A 115 18.52 41.94 -11.50
CA LYS A 115 17.17 41.34 -11.49
C LYS A 115 16.62 41.17 -12.90
N ASN A 116 16.68 42.22 -13.72
CA ASN A 116 16.22 42.19 -15.10
C ASN A 116 17.05 41.23 -15.98
N HIS A 117 18.36 41.13 -15.74
CA HIS A 117 19.21 40.16 -16.42
C HIS A 117 18.78 38.72 -16.11
N SER A 118 18.61 38.39 -14.83
CA SER A 118 18.17 37.06 -14.38
C SER A 118 16.81 36.67 -14.95
N ILE A 119 15.83 37.59 -14.91
CA ILE A 119 14.51 37.39 -15.53
C ILE A 119 14.65 37.03 -17.01
N ARG A 120 15.45 37.79 -17.77
CA ARG A 120 15.63 37.58 -19.21
C ARG A 120 16.25 36.21 -19.51
N VAL A 121 17.31 35.83 -18.79
CA VAL A 121 17.99 34.54 -19.00
C VAL A 121 17.06 33.38 -18.65
N ILE A 122 16.27 33.50 -17.58
CA ILE A 122 15.29 32.48 -17.20
C ILE A 122 14.21 32.34 -18.30
N ASP A 123 13.69 33.46 -18.82
CA ASP A 123 12.71 33.43 -19.91
C ASP A 123 13.25 32.80 -21.19
N GLU A 124 14.52 33.09 -21.54
CA GLU A 124 15.23 32.46 -22.67
C GLU A 124 15.36 30.94 -22.46
N LEU A 125 15.72 30.49 -21.25
CA LEU A 125 15.80 29.06 -20.92
C LEU A 125 14.43 28.37 -20.98
N LEU A 126 13.38 29.03 -20.48
CA LEU A 126 12.01 28.51 -20.51
C LEU A 126 11.46 28.47 -21.93
N GLN A 127 11.82 29.45 -22.77
CA GLN A 127 11.50 29.42 -24.19
C GLN A 127 12.20 28.25 -24.89
N TRP A 128 13.49 28.06 -24.65
CA TRP A 128 14.25 26.91 -25.16
C TRP A 128 13.59 25.58 -24.76
N PHE A 129 13.15 25.46 -23.50
CA PHE A 129 12.45 24.28 -23.02
C PHE A 129 11.17 24.02 -23.81
N ARG A 130 10.31 25.03 -23.97
CA ARG A 130 9.04 24.92 -24.71
C ARG A 130 9.25 24.54 -26.17
N GLU A 131 10.25 25.13 -26.84
CA GLU A 131 10.59 24.82 -28.23
C GLU A 131 11.04 23.37 -28.38
N ARG A 132 11.95 22.90 -27.51
CA ARG A 132 12.41 21.51 -27.50
C ARG A 132 11.28 20.53 -27.21
N GLN A 133 10.47 20.82 -26.19
CA GLN A 133 9.32 20.00 -25.82
C GLN A 133 8.34 19.83 -26.99
N GLY A 134 8.11 20.89 -27.77
CA GLY A 134 7.23 20.86 -28.95
C GLY A 134 7.73 19.93 -30.07
N THR A 135 9.02 19.57 -30.09
CA THR A 135 9.57 18.61 -31.07
C THR A 135 9.31 17.15 -30.71
N GLN A 136 9.00 16.86 -29.44
CA GLN A 136 8.81 15.50 -28.90
C GLN A 136 9.96 14.52 -29.19
N GLN A 137 11.20 15.03 -29.37
CA GLN A 137 12.37 14.18 -29.64
C GLN A 137 13.00 13.61 -28.36
N GLU A 138 12.97 14.37 -27.26
CA GLU A 138 13.49 13.95 -25.97
C GLU A 138 12.38 13.47 -25.03
N HIS A 139 12.72 12.51 -24.17
CA HIS A 139 11.84 12.12 -23.07
C HIS A 139 11.67 13.29 -22.08
N PRO A 140 10.49 13.54 -21.48
CA PRO A 140 10.29 14.70 -20.61
C PRO A 140 11.28 14.78 -19.43
N LEU A 141 11.63 13.64 -18.80
CA LEU A 141 12.65 13.59 -17.75
C LEU A 141 14.05 13.98 -18.25
N GLU A 142 14.39 13.61 -19.48
CA GLU A 142 15.66 14.00 -20.11
C GLU A 142 15.69 15.51 -20.36
N LEU A 143 14.60 16.06 -20.90
CA LEU A 143 14.50 17.49 -21.16
C LEU A 143 14.54 18.31 -19.86
N ALA A 144 13.86 17.86 -18.80
CA ALA A 144 13.87 18.49 -17.49
C ALA A 144 15.28 18.45 -16.85
N ALA A 145 16.00 17.35 -16.98
CA ALA A 145 17.39 17.23 -16.53
C ALA A 145 18.34 18.18 -17.28
N ILE A 146 18.19 18.31 -18.60
CA ILE A 146 18.97 19.26 -19.41
C ILE A 146 18.65 20.70 -18.99
N PHE A 147 17.37 21.03 -18.78
CA PHE A 147 16.98 22.35 -18.29
C PHE A 147 17.62 22.66 -16.94
N HIS A 148 17.55 21.72 -15.99
CA HIS A 148 18.14 21.86 -14.67
C HIS A 148 19.66 22.11 -14.72
N HIS A 149 20.38 21.39 -15.58
CA HIS A 149 21.81 21.62 -15.81
C HIS A 149 22.07 23.01 -16.39
N LYS A 150 21.34 23.40 -17.45
CA LYS A 150 21.48 24.73 -18.08
C LYS A 150 21.24 25.88 -17.11
N PHE A 151 20.21 25.77 -16.27
CA PHE A 151 19.94 26.74 -15.22
C PHE A 151 21.08 26.79 -14.20
N SER A 152 21.57 25.63 -13.75
CA SER A 152 22.67 25.55 -12.79
C SER A 152 23.97 26.19 -13.32
N VAL A 153 24.27 26.01 -14.61
CA VAL A 153 25.44 26.61 -15.27
C VAL A 153 25.28 28.13 -15.44
N ALA A 154 24.06 28.64 -15.63
CA ALA A 154 23.81 30.06 -15.78
C ALA A 154 24.18 30.87 -14.52
N ASN A 155 24.16 30.23 -13.34
CA ASN A 155 24.60 30.78 -12.05
C ASN A 155 24.11 32.23 -11.82
N LEU A 156 22.79 32.40 -11.86
CA LEU A 156 22.12 33.70 -11.93
C LEU A 156 22.05 34.45 -10.59
N PHE A 157 22.22 33.74 -9.48
CA PHE A 157 22.12 34.29 -8.13
C PHE A 157 23.44 34.20 -7.38
N GLU A 158 23.63 35.01 -6.34
CA GLU A 158 24.84 34.97 -5.50
C GLU A 158 24.96 33.65 -4.71
N ASP A 159 23.84 33.14 -4.19
CA ASP A 159 23.72 31.84 -3.52
C ASP A 159 22.39 31.17 -3.90
N GLY A 160 22.20 29.91 -3.54
CA GLY A 160 20.90 29.25 -3.67
C GLY A 160 20.56 28.73 -5.08
N ASN A 161 21.42 28.92 -6.08
CA ASN A 161 21.22 28.43 -7.45
C ASN A 161 20.84 26.94 -7.50
N GLY A 162 21.52 26.09 -6.73
CA GLY A 162 21.19 24.67 -6.67
C GLY A 162 19.79 24.40 -6.10
N ARG A 163 19.34 25.21 -5.12
CA ARG A 163 18.01 25.07 -4.51
C ARG A 163 16.92 25.51 -5.49
N VAL A 164 17.05 26.70 -6.07
CA VAL A 164 16.11 27.19 -7.10
C VAL A 164 16.10 26.24 -8.29
N GLY A 165 17.26 25.75 -8.74
CA GLY A 165 17.35 24.81 -9.84
C GLY A 165 16.62 23.50 -9.58
N ARG A 166 16.67 22.96 -8.36
CA ARG A 166 15.90 21.76 -7.97
C ARG A 166 14.40 22.04 -7.84
N LEU A 167 14.02 23.23 -7.38
CA LEU A 167 12.61 23.64 -7.38
C LEU A 167 12.07 23.76 -8.80
N LEU A 168 12.81 24.41 -9.72
CA LEU A 168 12.40 24.51 -11.12
C LEU A 168 12.34 23.16 -11.82
N LEU A 169 13.30 22.27 -11.55
CA LEU A 169 13.23 20.88 -12.01
C LEU A 169 11.90 20.24 -11.60
N ASN A 170 11.56 20.31 -10.31
CA ASN A 170 10.34 19.72 -9.79
C ASN A 170 9.06 20.40 -10.28
N ALA A 171 9.07 21.72 -10.51
CA ALA A 171 7.95 22.44 -11.09
C ALA A 171 7.67 21.95 -12.52
N ILE A 172 8.72 21.74 -13.32
CA ILE A 172 8.62 21.17 -14.67
C ILE A 172 8.08 19.74 -14.61
N LEU A 173 8.61 18.90 -13.73
CA LEU A 173 8.14 17.51 -13.57
C LEU A 173 6.65 17.45 -13.25
N LEU A 174 6.21 18.21 -12.25
CA LEU A 174 4.81 18.27 -11.82
C LEU A 174 3.88 18.75 -12.94
N ARG A 175 4.30 19.75 -13.73
CA ARG A 175 3.55 20.26 -14.89
C ARG A 175 3.37 19.22 -15.99
N HIS A 176 4.25 18.23 -16.06
CA HIS A 176 4.19 17.11 -17.00
C HIS A 176 3.65 15.82 -16.37
N ASP A 177 2.97 15.94 -15.22
CA ASP A 177 2.40 14.84 -14.44
C ASP A 177 3.42 13.75 -14.05
N TYR A 178 4.66 14.15 -13.82
CA TYR A 178 5.66 13.33 -13.13
C TYR A 178 5.63 13.64 -11.63
N LEU A 179 6.07 12.69 -10.82
CA LEU A 179 6.23 12.92 -9.39
C LEU A 179 7.52 13.70 -9.11
N PRO A 180 7.54 14.50 -8.03
CA PRO A 180 8.71 15.28 -7.66
C PRO A 180 9.87 14.39 -7.21
N VAL A 181 11.09 14.76 -7.56
CA VAL A 181 12.34 14.09 -7.19
C VAL A 181 13.00 14.74 -5.98
N LEU A 182 13.36 13.92 -5.00
CA LEU A 182 14.14 14.31 -3.83
C LEU A 182 15.58 13.83 -3.94
N VAL A 183 16.51 14.72 -3.62
CA VAL A 183 17.94 14.40 -3.44
C VAL A 183 18.23 14.42 -1.95
N LEU A 184 18.43 13.24 -1.36
CA LEU A 184 18.66 13.11 0.08
C LEU A 184 20.10 13.53 0.45
N PRO A 185 20.36 13.91 1.72
CA PRO A 185 21.68 14.37 2.15
C PRO A 185 22.83 13.41 1.82
N ASP A 186 22.62 12.11 1.97
CA ASP A 186 23.58 11.03 1.69
C ASP A 186 23.84 10.81 0.19
N GLU A 187 23.01 11.40 -0.68
CA GLU A 187 23.09 11.25 -2.13
C GLU A 187 23.69 12.47 -2.82
N ARG A 188 23.94 13.55 -2.06
CA ARG A 188 24.48 14.82 -2.58
C ARG A 188 25.80 14.63 -3.33
N THR A 189 26.69 13.77 -2.81
CA THR A 189 27.97 13.47 -3.48
C THR A 189 27.73 12.91 -4.88
N LEU A 190 26.88 11.88 -4.99
CA LEU A 190 26.54 11.26 -6.27
C LEU A 190 25.87 12.27 -7.21
N TYR A 191 24.94 13.08 -6.69
CA TYR A 191 24.27 14.13 -7.45
C TYR A 191 25.28 15.13 -8.05
N TYR A 192 26.22 15.65 -7.24
CA TYR A 192 27.24 16.59 -7.71
C TYR A 192 28.19 15.94 -8.73
N GLU A 193 28.55 14.66 -8.57
CA GLU A 193 29.32 13.93 -9.58
C GLU A 193 28.59 13.90 -10.93
N THR A 194 27.27 13.68 -10.93
CA THR A 194 26.51 13.70 -12.19
C THR A 194 26.45 15.07 -12.86
N LEU A 195 26.43 16.15 -12.09
CA LEU A 195 26.54 17.52 -12.62
C LEU A 195 27.93 17.77 -13.22
N GLN A 196 29.00 17.32 -12.57
CA GLN A 196 30.36 17.45 -13.12
C GLN A 196 30.52 16.71 -14.46
N PHE A 197 29.91 15.54 -14.62
CA PHE A 197 29.89 14.85 -15.92
C PHE A 197 29.10 15.64 -16.97
N ALA A 198 28.00 16.27 -16.57
CA ALA A 198 27.20 17.13 -17.45
C ALA A 198 27.98 18.37 -17.91
N ASP A 199 28.76 18.99 -17.02
CA ASP A 199 29.66 20.12 -17.34
C ASP A 199 30.72 19.73 -18.38
N GLN A 200 31.15 18.47 -18.37
CA GLN A 200 32.07 17.89 -19.36
C GLN A 200 31.38 17.46 -20.66
N GLY A 201 30.09 17.79 -20.84
CA GLY A 201 29.30 17.47 -22.03
C GLY A 201 28.61 16.10 -22.00
N ASN A 202 28.74 15.34 -20.90
CA ASN A 202 28.07 14.05 -20.73
C ASN A 202 26.88 14.17 -19.78
N ILE A 203 25.72 14.55 -20.31
CA ILE A 203 24.48 14.76 -19.52
C ILE A 203 23.84 13.46 -19.01
N LYS A 204 24.15 12.31 -19.63
CA LYS A 204 23.45 11.03 -19.39
C LYS A 204 23.45 10.56 -17.93
N PRO A 205 24.54 10.71 -17.13
CA PRO A 205 24.52 10.37 -15.71
C PRO A 205 23.48 11.18 -14.92
N LEU A 206 23.34 12.48 -15.20
CA LEU A 206 22.35 13.34 -14.53
C LEU A 206 20.93 12.93 -14.90
N VAL A 207 20.66 12.70 -16.20
CA VAL A 207 19.36 12.21 -16.68
C VAL A 207 18.99 10.91 -15.97
N ARG A 208 19.94 9.96 -15.88
CA ARG A 208 19.71 8.68 -15.23
C ARG A 208 19.49 8.83 -13.73
N PHE A 209 20.22 9.71 -13.07
CA PHE A 209 20.04 9.99 -11.64
C PHE A 209 18.63 10.51 -11.37
N ILE A 210 18.18 11.54 -12.12
CA ILE A 210 16.83 12.10 -11.99
C ILE A 210 15.76 11.05 -12.30
N ALA A 211 15.94 10.25 -13.36
CA ALA A 211 14.98 9.21 -13.72
C ALA A 211 14.86 8.13 -12.63
N ASN A 212 15.97 7.67 -12.05
CA ASN A 212 15.92 6.73 -10.94
C ASN A 212 15.25 7.33 -9.70
N LYS A 213 15.41 8.64 -9.47
CA LYS A 213 14.74 9.34 -8.38
C LYS A 213 13.24 9.43 -8.57
N GLU A 214 12.79 9.73 -9.77
CA GLU A 214 11.36 9.73 -10.08
C GLU A 214 10.79 8.32 -9.94
N LEU A 215 11.48 7.30 -10.49
CA LEU A 215 11.07 5.90 -10.35
C LEU A 215 10.95 5.47 -8.89
N GLN A 216 11.91 5.85 -8.04
CA GLN A 216 11.86 5.57 -6.61
C GLN A 216 10.62 6.21 -5.98
N THR A 217 10.38 7.50 -6.23
CA THR A 217 9.21 8.21 -5.69
C THR A 217 7.89 7.63 -6.21
N LEU A 218 7.85 7.19 -7.46
CA LEU A 218 6.70 6.51 -8.06
C LEU A 218 6.44 5.14 -7.45
N GLN A 219 7.50 4.37 -7.18
CA GLN A 219 7.41 3.11 -6.45
C GLN A 219 6.92 3.33 -5.02
N ASP A 220 7.39 4.37 -4.33
CA ASP A 220 6.89 4.73 -3.00
C ASP A 220 5.39 5.07 -3.04
N PHE A 221 4.95 5.81 -4.05
CA PHE A 221 3.55 6.16 -4.25
C PHE A 221 2.66 4.93 -4.48
N VAL A 222 3.01 4.04 -5.42
CA VAL A 222 2.17 2.87 -5.73
C VAL A 222 2.18 1.80 -4.64
N ASN A 223 3.18 1.85 -3.75
CA ASN A 223 3.23 1.00 -2.56
C ASN A 223 2.58 1.66 -1.32
N SER A 224 2.07 2.89 -1.44
CA SER A 224 1.41 3.58 -0.33
C SER A 224 0.11 2.86 0.06
N PRO A 225 -0.23 2.79 1.37
CA PRO A 225 -1.46 2.16 1.84
C PRO A 225 -2.71 2.73 1.18
N GLU A 226 -2.74 4.04 0.95
CA GLU A 226 -3.84 4.78 0.33
C GLU A 226 -4.04 4.36 -1.13
N TYR A 227 -2.98 4.36 -1.94
CA TYR A 227 -3.05 3.93 -3.34
C TYR A 227 -3.48 2.47 -3.46
N LEU A 228 -2.86 1.58 -2.67
CA LEU A 228 -3.19 0.15 -2.67
C LEU A 228 -4.65 -0.11 -2.26
N SER A 229 -5.23 0.73 -1.40
CA SER A 229 -6.63 0.60 -0.99
C SER A 229 -7.59 0.92 -2.14
N VAL A 230 -7.29 1.95 -2.94
CA VAL A 230 -8.09 2.31 -4.12
C VAL A 230 -7.91 1.30 -5.24
N LEU A 231 -6.68 0.83 -5.47
CA LEU A 231 -6.39 -0.24 -6.43
C LEU A 231 -7.16 -1.52 -6.07
N GLY A 232 -7.12 -1.94 -4.80
CA GLY A 232 -7.86 -3.11 -4.36
C GLY A 232 -9.37 -2.98 -4.50
N LYS A 233 -9.93 -1.78 -4.23
CA LYS A 233 -11.34 -1.47 -4.54
C LYS A 233 -11.62 -1.65 -6.04
N TYR A 234 -10.78 -1.10 -6.92
CA TYR A 234 -10.93 -1.22 -8.38
C TYR A 234 -10.95 -2.68 -8.83
N GLU A 235 -10.02 -3.48 -8.35
CA GLU A 235 -9.93 -4.91 -8.68
C GLU A 235 -11.18 -5.67 -8.24
N LEU A 236 -11.66 -5.43 -7.02
CA LEU A 236 -12.89 -6.02 -6.49
C LEU A 236 -14.14 -5.58 -7.30
N GLU A 237 -14.20 -4.33 -7.75
CA GLU A 237 -15.28 -3.85 -8.61
C GLU A 237 -15.27 -4.52 -9.99
N MET A 238 -14.10 -4.79 -10.56
CA MET A 238 -14.01 -5.55 -11.82
C MET A 238 -14.52 -6.98 -11.65
N GLN A 239 -14.27 -7.61 -10.50
CA GLN A 239 -14.86 -8.93 -10.17
C GLN A 239 -16.38 -8.84 -9.99
N LEU A 240 -16.88 -7.77 -9.35
CA LEU A 240 -18.32 -7.54 -9.16
C LEU A 240 -19.08 -7.38 -10.50
N LYS A 241 -18.47 -6.74 -11.51
CA LYS A 241 -19.09 -6.56 -12.83
C LYS A 241 -19.34 -7.89 -13.59
N GLN A 242 -18.70 -8.97 -13.17
CA GLN A 242 -18.88 -10.30 -13.77
C GLN A 242 -20.09 -11.05 -13.21
N LEU A 243 -20.85 -10.44 -12.29
CA LEU A 243 -21.96 -11.08 -11.58
C LEU A 243 -23.31 -10.92 -12.26
N ASN A 244 -24.21 -11.84 -11.94
CA ASN A 244 -25.50 -11.99 -12.62
C ASN A 244 -26.63 -11.16 -11.98
N GLY A 245 -26.37 -10.49 -10.86
CA GLY A 245 -27.31 -9.56 -10.19
C GLY A 245 -28.37 -10.23 -9.32
N SER A 246 -28.28 -11.55 -9.10
CA SER A 246 -29.19 -12.32 -8.23
C SER A 246 -28.69 -12.44 -6.79
N GLU A 247 -27.53 -11.88 -6.49
CA GLU A 247 -26.84 -12.03 -5.22
C GLU A 247 -27.59 -11.27 -4.10
N LYS A 248 -27.86 -11.96 -3.00
CA LYS A 248 -28.30 -11.32 -1.75
C LYS A 248 -27.15 -11.12 -0.78
N CYS A 249 -26.08 -11.89 -0.96
CA CYS A 249 -24.90 -11.86 -0.11
C CYS A 249 -23.63 -11.84 -0.96
N ILE A 250 -22.69 -10.96 -0.60
CA ILE A 250 -21.30 -11.02 -1.06
C ILE A 250 -20.43 -11.38 0.15
N VAL A 251 -19.63 -12.43 0.01
CA VAL A 251 -18.62 -12.81 1.00
C VAL A 251 -17.26 -12.42 0.45
N LEU A 252 -16.60 -11.47 1.09
CA LEU A 252 -15.22 -11.07 0.80
C LEU A 252 -14.30 -11.96 1.63
N THR A 253 -13.32 -12.63 1.01
CA THR A 253 -12.41 -13.54 1.71
C THR A 253 -10.94 -13.22 1.43
N GLU A 254 -10.08 -13.39 2.44
CA GLU A 254 -8.62 -13.33 2.25
C GLU A 254 -8.09 -14.52 1.44
N ASP A 255 -8.86 -15.61 1.33
CA ASP A 255 -8.47 -16.80 0.57
C ASP A 255 -8.59 -16.60 -0.95
N SER A 256 -7.59 -17.01 -1.72
CA SER A 256 -7.66 -17.08 -3.20
C SER A 256 -8.64 -18.14 -3.69
N ASP A 257 -8.85 -19.23 -2.94
CA ASP A 257 -9.78 -20.28 -3.33
C ASP A 257 -11.22 -19.95 -2.88
N THR A 258 -11.99 -19.38 -3.80
CA THR A 258 -13.39 -18.96 -3.56
C THR A 258 -14.40 -20.10 -3.72
N SER A 259 -14.00 -21.26 -4.23
CA SER A 259 -14.88 -22.43 -4.41
C SER A 259 -14.60 -23.56 -3.42
N GLY A 260 -13.60 -23.39 -2.55
CA GLY A 260 -13.11 -24.41 -1.64
C GLY A 260 -13.77 -24.41 -0.26
N LEU A 261 -12.93 -24.45 0.78
CA LEU A 261 -13.31 -24.78 2.15
C LEU A 261 -14.33 -23.82 2.77
N LEU A 262 -14.19 -22.51 2.51
CA LEU A 262 -15.09 -21.50 3.04
C LEU A 262 -16.54 -21.72 2.54
N ALA A 263 -16.71 -22.14 1.29
CA ALA A 263 -18.04 -22.40 0.73
C ALA A 263 -18.78 -23.51 1.51
N PHE A 264 -18.09 -24.59 1.89
CA PHE A 264 -18.67 -25.65 2.71
C PHE A 264 -19.07 -25.16 4.12
N VAL A 265 -18.25 -24.31 4.73
CA VAL A 265 -18.55 -23.73 6.05
C VAL A 265 -19.75 -22.78 5.98
N LEU A 266 -19.83 -21.95 4.93
CA LEU A 266 -20.96 -21.05 4.68
C LEU A 266 -22.25 -21.86 4.44
N GLU A 267 -22.21 -22.85 3.57
CA GLU A 267 -23.36 -23.71 3.26
C GLU A 267 -23.85 -24.45 4.53
N ALA A 268 -22.93 -25.02 5.32
CA ALA A 268 -23.26 -25.69 6.59
C ALA A 268 -23.83 -24.73 7.63
N SER A 269 -23.50 -23.44 7.52
CA SER A 269 -24.03 -22.35 8.36
C SER A 269 -25.35 -21.77 7.82
N GLY A 270 -25.89 -22.32 6.73
CA GLY A 270 -27.20 -21.94 6.18
C GLY A 270 -27.18 -20.80 5.16
N PHE A 271 -26.01 -20.46 4.60
CA PHE A 271 -25.93 -19.56 3.46
C PHE A 271 -26.53 -20.22 2.21
N LYS A 272 -27.32 -19.47 1.44
CA LYS A 272 -27.84 -19.97 0.16
C LYS A 272 -26.80 -19.70 -0.92
N MET A 273 -26.06 -20.73 -1.33
CA MET A 273 -24.94 -20.58 -2.27
C MET A 273 -25.38 -20.08 -3.66
N SER A 274 -26.62 -20.34 -4.08
CA SER A 274 -27.19 -19.77 -5.32
C SER A 274 -27.43 -18.25 -5.26
N GLU A 275 -27.46 -17.67 -4.07
CA GLU A 275 -27.67 -16.23 -3.81
C GLU A 275 -26.45 -15.60 -3.10
N THR A 276 -25.35 -16.35 -2.97
CA THR A 276 -24.12 -15.93 -2.29
C THR A 276 -22.97 -15.97 -3.28
N ASN A 277 -22.29 -14.85 -3.44
CA ASN A 277 -21.06 -14.81 -4.21
C ASN A 277 -19.85 -14.65 -3.29
N ILE A 278 -18.77 -15.41 -3.53
CA ILE A 278 -17.53 -15.36 -2.77
C ILE A 278 -16.46 -14.70 -3.64
N ILE A 279 -15.89 -13.60 -3.16
CA ILE A 279 -14.92 -12.78 -3.87
C ILE A 279 -13.64 -12.73 -3.03
N SER A 280 -12.52 -13.11 -3.62
CA SER A 280 -11.23 -12.99 -2.96
C SER A 280 -10.73 -11.56 -3.01
N TYR A 281 -10.22 -11.06 -1.90
CA TYR A 281 -9.43 -9.83 -1.83
C TYR A 281 -7.93 -10.12 -1.64
N GLU A 282 -7.49 -11.38 -1.83
CA GLU A 282 -6.07 -11.73 -1.78
C GLU A 282 -5.28 -10.93 -2.83
N GLY A 283 -4.19 -10.28 -2.40
CA GLY A 283 -3.39 -9.39 -3.25
C GLY A 283 -3.65 -7.89 -3.04
N CYS A 284 -4.77 -7.51 -2.44
CA CYS A 284 -5.08 -6.12 -2.09
C CYS A 284 -4.55 -5.77 -0.68
N SER A 285 -4.25 -4.50 -0.38
CA SER A 285 -3.92 -4.08 0.99
C SER A 285 -5.13 -4.32 1.93
N LYS A 286 -4.98 -5.35 2.77
CA LYS A 286 -5.95 -6.44 2.97
C LYS A 286 -7.36 -6.07 3.45
N LEU A 287 -7.51 -5.15 4.40
CA LEU A 287 -8.83 -4.83 4.97
C LEU A 287 -9.37 -3.47 4.53
N SER A 288 -8.47 -2.51 4.27
CA SER A 288 -8.86 -1.17 3.81
C SER A 288 -9.55 -1.23 2.45
N SER A 289 -9.04 -2.07 1.54
CA SER A 289 -9.66 -2.34 0.24
C SER A 289 -11.05 -2.96 0.38
N ALA A 290 -11.19 -3.98 1.23
CA ALA A 290 -12.48 -4.61 1.52
C ALA A 290 -13.48 -3.62 2.15
N ASN A 291 -13.00 -2.72 3.01
CA ASN A 291 -13.81 -1.67 3.62
C ASN A 291 -14.32 -0.66 2.58
N LEU A 292 -13.43 -0.10 1.74
CA LEU A 292 -13.80 0.82 0.66
C LEU A 292 -14.76 0.17 -0.34
N PHE A 293 -14.49 -1.07 -0.74
CA PHE A 293 -15.37 -1.84 -1.61
C PHE A 293 -16.74 -2.07 -0.95
N SER A 294 -16.77 -2.38 0.34
CA SER A 294 -18.02 -2.59 1.06
C SER A 294 -18.88 -1.32 1.10
N ILE A 295 -18.26 -0.16 1.31
CA ILE A 295 -18.95 1.15 1.25
C ILE A 295 -19.55 1.35 -0.15
N PHE A 296 -18.77 1.13 -1.21
CA PHE A 296 -19.23 1.24 -2.59
C PHE A 296 -20.42 0.32 -2.88
N VAL A 297 -20.34 -0.96 -2.52
CA VAL A 297 -21.43 -1.92 -2.74
C VAL A 297 -22.67 -1.51 -1.96
N LYS A 298 -22.54 -1.01 -0.73
CA LYS A 298 -23.69 -0.52 0.05
C LYS A 298 -24.36 0.71 -0.59
N GLU A 299 -23.58 1.59 -1.21
CA GLU A 299 -24.11 2.75 -1.93
C GLU A 299 -24.84 2.35 -3.21
N LYS A 300 -24.29 1.41 -4.00
CA LYS A 300 -24.86 1.01 -5.30
C LYS A 300 -25.92 -0.09 -5.20
N MET A 301 -25.75 -1.01 -4.26
CA MET A 301 -26.55 -2.22 -4.07
C MET A 301 -26.95 -2.37 -2.58
N PRO A 302 -27.75 -1.45 -2.01
CA PRO A 302 -28.05 -1.41 -0.56
C PRO A 302 -28.79 -2.65 -0.03
N HIS A 303 -29.42 -3.42 -0.93
CA HIS A 303 -30.11 -4.67 -0.61
C HIS A 303 -29.15 -5.85 -0.41
N VAL A 304 -27.93 -5.76 -0.92
CA VAL A 304 -26.91 -6.80 -0.78
C VAL A 304 -26.29 -6.72 0.61
N LYS A 305 -26.23 -7.85 1.30
CA LYS A 305 -25.50 -7.99 2.55
C LYS A 305 -24.07 -8.41 2.27
N ILE A 306 -23.15 -7.91 3.08
CA ILE A 306 -21.72 -8.17 2.90
C ILE A 306 -21.20 -8.86 4.15
N VAL A 307 -20.42 -9.92 3.95
CA VAL A 307 -19.68 -10.61 4.99
C VAL A 307 -18.21 -10.54 4.63
N VAL A 308 -17.38 -10.00 5.52
CA VAL A 308 -15.92 -10.01 5.36
C VAL A 308 -15.37 -11.15 6.21
N HIS A 309 -14.82 -12.15 5.54
CA HIS A 309 -14.09 -13.26 6.13
C HIS A 309 -12.60 -12.92 6.22
N ARG A 310 -12.01 -13.15 7.39
CA ARG A 310 -10.57 -13.13 7.59
C ARG A 310 -10.13 -14.35 8.39
N ASP A 311 -8.98 -14.90 8.02
CA ASP A 311 -8.29 -15.83 8.91
C ASP A 311 -7.91 -15.15 10.22
N ARG A 312 -8.12 -15.86 11.33
CA ARG A 312 -7.77 -15.35 12.65
C ARG A 312 -6.27 -15.19 12.80
N ASP A 313 -5.51 -16.01 12.08
CA ASP A 313 -4.08 -16.19 12.22
C ASP A 313 -3.70 -16.30 13.72
N TYR A 314 -3.11 -15.23 14.25
CA TYR A 314 -2.61 -15.10 15.61
C TYR A 314 -3.13 -13.83 16.28
N LEU A 315 -4.15 -13.19 15.68
CA LEU A 315 -4.80 -12.00 16.23
C LEU A 315 -5.43 -12.31 17.59
N THR A 316 -5.29 -11.34 18.49
CA THR A 316 -5.91 -11.30 19.81
C THR A 316 -7.40 -10.97 19.70
N PRO A 317 -8.20 -11.27 20.74
CA PRO A 317 -9.61 -10.86 20.77
C PRO A 317 -9.82 -9.36 20.60
N ASP A 318 -8.97 -8.53 21.20
CA ASP A 318 -9.10 -7.06 21.14
C ASP A 318 -8.87 -6.53 19.71
N GLU A 319 -7.83 -7.02 19.02
CA GLU A 319 -7.58 -6.66 17.62
C GLU A 319 -8.72 -7.08 16.69
N ILE A 320 -9.31 -8.26 16.94
CA ILE A 320 -10.48 -8.76 16.21
C ILE A 320 -11.68 -7.84 16.44
N ASP A 321 -11.91 -7.42 17.68
CA ASP A 321 -13.01 -6.53 18.05
C ASP A 321 -12.85 -5.14 17.42
N ASP A 322 -11.62 -4.60 17.36
CA ASP A 322 -11.32 -3.34 16.67
C ASP A 322 -11.65 -3.42 15.18
N ILE A 323 -11.23 -4.50 14.50
CA ILE A 323 -11.55 -4.73 13.09
C ILE A 323 -13.07 -4.91 12.91
N ALA A 324 -13.71 -5.71 13.76
CA ALA A 324 -15.15 -5.95 13.70
C ALA A 324 -15.95 -4.65 13.88
N ASN A 325 -15.47 -3.74 14.74
CA ASN A 325 -16.09 -2.44 14.97
C ASN A 325 -16.00 -1.53 13.74
N GLN A 326 -14.93 -1.60 12.94
CA GLN A 326 -14.80 -0.85 11.69
C GLN A 326 -15.90 -1.25 10.69
N PHE A 327 -16.08 -2.56 10.47
CA PHE A 327 -17.12 -3.07 9.56
C PHE A 327 -18.55 -2.90 10.10
N ARG A 328 -18.74 -3.00 11.42
CA ARG A 328 -20.07 -2.80 12.04
C ARG A 328 -20.62 -1.40 11.78
N ARG A 329 -19.76 -0.37 11.72
CA ARG A 329 -20.15 1.02 11.46
C ARG A 329 -20.77 1.24 10.08
N ILE A 330 -20.51 0.34 9.13
CA ILE A 330 -21.01 0.42 7.74
C ILE A 330 -22.01 -0.70 7.38
N ASP A 331 -22.66 -1.32 8.38
CA ASP A 331 -23.60 -2.44 8.19
C ASP A 331 -23.00 -3.64 7.43
N VAL A 332 -21.72 -3.92 7.70
CA VAL A 332 -21.00 -5.09 7.17
C VAL A 332 -20.79 -6.11 8.29
N HIS A 333 -21.05 -7.38 7.99
CA HIS A 333 -20.78 -8.47 8.92
C HIS A 333 -19.31 -8.87 8.83
N PHE A 334 -18.65 -9.01 9.96
CA PHE A 334 -17.27 -9.50 10.02
C PHE A 334 -17.26 -10.93 10.57
N PHE A 335 -16.60 -11.84 9.87
CA PHE A 335 -16.41 -13.23 10.29
C PHE A 335 -14.92 -13.52 10.35
N VAL A 336 -14.50 -14.11 11.48
CA VAL A 336 -13.13 -14.55 11.69
C VAL A 336 -13.14 -16.03 12.00
N THR A 337 -12.17 -16.77 11.47
CA THR A 337 -12.09 -18.22 11.73
C THR A 337 -11.89 -18.52 13.21
N LYS A 338 -12.41 -19.66 13.69
CA LYS A 338 -12.29 -20.04 15.11
C LYS A 338 -10.85 -20.43 15.49
N GLY A 339 -10.21 -21.19 14.61
CA GLY A 339 -8.81 -21.63 14.73
C GLY A 339 -7.85 -20.58 14.17
N THR A 340 -6.79 -21.02 13.50
CA THR A 340 -5.83 -20.11 12.83
C THR A 340 -6.35 -19.70 11.45
N ASP A 341 -6.87 -20.66 10.70
CA ASP A 341 -7.25 -20.57 9.28
C ASP A 341 -8.60 -21.29 9.04
N ILE A 342 -9.12 -21.24 7.81
CA ILE A 342 -10.39 -21.88 7.46
C ILE A 342 -10.34 -23.41 7.61
N GLU A 343 -9.19 -24.04 7.31
CA GLU A 343 -8.94 -25.48 7.47
C GLU A 343 -9.23 -25.98 8.89
N SER A 344 -9.04 -25.11 9.90
CA SER A 344 -9.28 -25.43 11.30
C SER A 344 -10.73 -25.89 11.58
N HIS A 345 -11.72 -25.51 10.75
CA HIS A 345 -13.11 -25.98 10.88
C HIS A 345 -13.28 -27.47 10.59
N PHE A 346 -12.40 -28.04 9.75
CA PHE A 346 -12.42 -29.44 9.35
C PHE A 346 -11.76 -30.36 10.38
N LEU A 347 -11.06 -29.80 11.37
CA LEU A 347 -10.52 -30.50 12.53
C LEU A 347 -11.62 -30.79 13.57
N ASN A 348 -12.72 -31.38 13.11
CA ASN A 348 -13.91 -31.68 13.90
C ASN A 348 -14.24 -33.18 13.81
N ALA A 349 -14.32 -33.84 14.97
CA ALA A 349 -14.56 -35.29 15.05
C ALA A 349 -15.94 -35.70 14.52
N GLU A 350 -16.98 -34.88 14.72
CA GLU A 350 -18.32 -35.15 14.19
C GLU A 350 -18.34 -35.02 12.66
N HIS A 351 -17.60 -34.05 12.12
CA HIS A 351 -17.41 -33.92 10.67
C HIS A 351 -16.67 -35.13 10.10
N VAL A 352 -15.56 -35.56 10.73
CA VAL A 352 -14.81 -36.76 10.33
C VAL A 352 -15.71 -38.01 10.33
N GLN A 353 -16.53 -38.17 11.38
CA GLN A 353 -17.48 -39.28 11.48
C GLN A 353 -18.58 -39.20 10.41
N ALA A 354 -19.10 -38.01 10.12
CA ALA A 354 -20.09 -37.83 9.06
C ALA A 354 -19.52 -38.16 7.67
N CYS A 355 -18.25 -37.83 7.42
CA CYS A 355 -17.54 -38.22 6.20
C CYS A 355 -17.26 -39.72 6.13
N HIS A 356 -17.00 -40.37 7.28
CA HIS A 356 -16.68 -41.79 7.40
C HIS A 356 -17.49 -42.46 8.51
N PRO A 357 -18.73 -42.88 8.24
CA PRO A 357 -19.60 -43.50 9.25
C PRO A 357 -19.07 -44.80 9.85
N VAL A 358 -18.07 -45.44 9.21
CA VAL A 358 -17.36 -46.61 9.71
C VAL A 358 -16.55 -46.30 10.98
N LEU A 359 -16.09 -45.05 11.14
CA LEU A 359 -15.35 -44.62 12.33
C LEU A 359 -16.31 -44.38 13.49
N LEU A 360 -16.04 -45.03 14.62
CA LEU A 360 -16.76 -44.74 15.86
C LEU A 360 -16.40 -43.34 16.36
N THR A 361 -17.31 -42.66 17.06
CA THR A 361 -17.10 -41.30 17.57
C THR A 361 -15.82 -41.18 18.40
N GLY A 362 -15.52 -42.19 19.23
CA GLY A 362 -14.29 -42.23 20.02
C GLY A 362 -13.01 -42.32 19.18
N GLU A 363 -13.06 -42.95 18.00
CA GLU A 363 -11.93 -43.06 17.08
C GLU A 363 -11.69 -41.75 16.35
N ALA A 364 -12.75 -41.12 15.83
CA ALA A 364 -12.67 -39.81 15.20
C ALA A 364 -12.07 -38.75 16.17
N VAL A 365 -12.51 -38.76 17.43
CA VAL A 365 -11.94 -37.88 18.48
C VAL A 365 -10.45 -38.16 18.71
N LYS A 366 -10.03 -39.44 18.73
CA LYS A 366 -8.62 -39.81 18.88
C LYS A 366 -7.78 -39.32 17.70
N LEU A 367 -8.27 -39.47 16.47
CA LEU A 367 -7.57 -39.03 15.25
C LEU A 367 -7.37 -37.51 15.25
N VAL A 368 -8.41 -36.73 15.58
CA VAL A 368 -8.30 -35.27 15.66
C VAL A 368 -7.31 -34.87 16.76
N LYS A 369 -7.37 -35.47 17.96
CA LYS A 369 -6.40 -35.19 19.03
C LYS A 369 -4.97 -35.51 18.63
N GLN A 370 -4.75 -36.66 18.00
CA GLN A 370 -3.43 -37.05 17.50
C GLN A 370 -2.93 -36.06 16.45
N CYS A 371 -3.78 -35.63 15.53
CA CYS A 371 -3.46 -34.63 14.52
C CYS A 371 -2.97 -33.31 15.14
N LEU A 372 -3.69 -32.80 16.15
CA LEU A 372 -3.30 -31.57 16.84
C LEU A 372 -1.93 -31.72 17.51
N TYR A 373 -1.68 -32.86 18.15
CA TYR A 373 -0.38 -33.16 18.78
C TYR A 373 0.75 -33.26 17.75
N ASP A 374 0.54 -34.00 16.66
CA ASP A 374 1.54 -34.18 15.59
C ASP A 374 1.88 -32.85 14.89
N THR A 375 0.94 -31.90 14.86
CA THR A 375 1.11 -30.58 14.22
C THR A 375 1.67 -29.52 15.18
N ARG A 376 1.85 -29.86 16.46
CA ARG A 376 2.23 -28.92 17.53
C ARG A 376 3.54 -28.17 17.24
N GLU A 377 4.61 -28.88 16.90
CA GLU A 377 5.92 -28.26 16.65
C GLU A 377 5.87 -27.30 15.46
N LYS A 378 5.15 -27.66 14.40
CA LYS A 378 4.98 -26.78 13.25
C LYS A 378 4.18 -25.52 13.59
N SER A 379 3.19 -25.67 14.46
CA SER A 379 2.34 -24.56 14.93
C SER A 379 3.15 -23.54 15.75
N ILE A 380 4.05 -24.02 16.61
CA ILE A 380 5.01 -23.19 17.36
C ILE A 380 5.95 -22.45 16.41
N GLU A 381 6.50 -23.14 15.40
CA GLU A 381 7.38 -22.55 14.39
C GLU A 381 6.68 -21.40 13.64
N MET A 382 5.43 -21.60 13.22
CA MET A 382 4.67 -20.62 12.45
C MET A 382 4.30 -19.39 13.28
N LEU A 383 3.82 -19.57 14.51
CA LEU A 383 3.56 -18.46 15.44
C LEU A 383 4.84 -17.65 15.69
N ARG A 384 5.96 -18.34 15.96
CA ARG A 384 7.25 -17.69 16.18
C ARG A 384 7.70 -16.86 14.98
N LYS A 385 7.57 -17.41 13.76
CA LYS A 385 7.94 -16.72 12.52
C LYS A 385 7.13 -15.44 12.34
N LYS A 386 5.86 -15.44 12.75
CA LYS A 386 5.01 -14.26 12.68
C LYS A 386 5.40 -13.19 13.71
N GLU A 387 5.62 -13.58 14.96
CA GLU A 387 5.95 -12.63 16.04
C GLU A 387 7.35 -12.01 15.92
N PHE A 388 8.35 -12.79 15.47
CA PHE A 388 9.76 -12.38 15.52
C PHE A 388 10.48 -12.35 14.17
N GLY A 389 9.79 -12.69 13.08
CA GLY A 389 10.39 -12.80 11.75
C GLY A 389 11.31 -14.03 11.57
N GLY A 390 11.73 -14.28 10.33
CA GLY A 390 12.54 -15.46 9.98
C GLY A 390 14.04 -15.35 10.30
N SER A 391 14.54 -14.13 10.54
CA SER A 391 15.97 -13.84 10.62
C SER A 391 16.39 -13.36 12.01
N ASN A 392 16.40 -14.26 13.01
CA ASN A 392 17.33 -14.27 14.16
C ASN A 392 16.85 -15.22 15.27
N ASN A 393 16.97 -16.53 15.02
CA ASN A 393 16.58 -17.55 15.99
C ASN A 393 17.30 -17.48 17.35
N ALA A 394 18.44 -16.78 17.42
CA ALA A 394 19.25 -16.67 18.64
C ALA A 394 18.84 -15.52 19.58
N LYS A 395 18.21 -14.44 19.06
CA LYS A 395 17.93 -13.23 19.87
C LYS A 395 16.74 -13.36 20.83
N HIS A 396 15.76 -14.20 20.49
CA HIS A 396 14.50 -14.33 21.25
C HIS A 396 14.36 -15.69 21.96
N THR A 397 15.46 -16.39 22.23
CA THR A 397 15.45 -17.73 22.84
C THR A 397 14.73 -17.78 24.19
N HIS A 398 14.81 -16.69 24.97
CA HIS A 398 14.12 -16.54 26.25
C HIS A 398 12.58 -16.52 26.13
N LEU A 399 12.02 -16.14 24.98
CA LEU A 399 10.57 -16.09 24.72
C LEU A 399 10.01 -17.40 24.14
N ASN A 400 10.88 -18.34 23.74
CA ASN A 400 10.44 -19.62 23.19
C ASN A 400 9.61 -20.44 24.20
N GLY A 401 9.91 -20.31 25.50
CA GLY A 401 9.13 -20.94 26.57
C GLY A 401 7.70 -20.43 26.61
N ALA A 402 7.51 -19.11 26.49
CA ALA A 402 6.20 -18.47 26.50
C ALA A 402 5.36 -18.87 25.28
N ILE A 403 5.94 -18.90 24.07
CA ILE A 403 5.24 -19.37 22.86
C ILE A 403 4.78 -20.82 23.02
N LYS A 404 5.67 -21.71 23.50
CA LYS A 404 5.32 -23.12 23.71
C LYS A 404 4.16 -23.24 24.69
N GLN A 405 4.24 -22.55 25.82
CA GLN A 405 3.19 -22.54 26.83
C GLN A 405 1.86 -22.01 26.28
N LEU A 406 1.90 -20.93 25.49
CA LEU A 406 0.71 -20.35 24.87
C LEU A 406 0.02 -21.33 23.91
N VAL A 407 0.80 -21.99 23.05
CA VAL A 407 0.30 -23.04 22.15
C VAL A 407 -0.25 -24.22 22.94
N ASP A 408 0.44 -24.68 23.98
CA ASP A 408 0.01 -25.82 24.80
C ASP A 408 -1.32 -25.58 25.50
N GLN A 409 -1.52 -24.38 26.03
CA GLN A 409 -2.75 -23.99 26.71
C GLN A 409 -3.95 -23.89 25.74
N ASN A 410 -3.69 -23.65 24.46
CA ASN A 410 -4.73 -23.39 23.45
C ASN A 410 -4.41 -24.09 22.12
N LEU A 411 -4.13 -25.39 22.17
CA LEU A 411 -3.55 -26.13 21.03
C LEU A 411 -4.38 -25.99 19.76
N PHE A 412 -5.70 -26.16 19.83
CA PHE A 412 -6.59 -25.99 18.68
C PHE A 412 -6.52 -24.58 18.08
N ARG A 413 -6.55 -23.54 18.92
CA ARG A 413 -6.57 -22.13 18.48
C ARG A 413 -5.32 -21.77 17.68
N PHE A 414 -4.16 -22.28 18.08
CA PHE A 414 -2.88 -21.95 17.46
C PHE A 414 -2.37 -22.99 16.48
N THR A 415 -3.13 -24.06 16.25
CA THR A 415 -2.75 -25.10 15.29
C THR A 415 -2.68 -24.50 13.90
N HIS A 416 -1.59 -24.74 13.18
CA HIS A 416 -1.47 -24.41 11.77
C HIS A 416 -2.37 -25.35 10.95
N GLY A 417 -3.58 -24.91 10.65
CA GLY A 417 -4.67 -25.77 10.19
C GLY A 417 -4.40 -26.39 8.82
N LYS A 418 -3.75 -25.69 7.89
CA LYS A 418 -3.32 -26.30 6.61
C LYS A 418 -2.43 -27.53 6.76
N THR A 419 -1.51 -27.52 7.73
CA THR A 419 -0.68 -28.70 8.03
C THR A 419 -1.48 -29.76 8.77
N ALA A 420 -2.35 -29.33 9.69
CA ALA A 420 -3.18 -30.24 10.45
C ALA A 420 -4.17 -30.97 9.54
N LEU A 421 -4.84 -30.30 8.60
CA LEU A 421 -5.79 -30.92 7.68
C LEU A 421 -5.14 -32.05 6.86
N ARG A 422 -3.95 -31.79 6.29
CA ARG A 422 -3.16 -32.81 5.59
C ARG A 422 -2.75 -33.96 6.51
N THR A 423 -2.39 -33.64 7.75
CA THR A 423 -2.01 -34.64 8.77
C THR A 423 -3.20 -35.51 9.15
N LEU A 424 -4.38 -34.91 9.35
CA LEU A 424 -5.62 -35.60 9.66
C LEU A 424 -6.05 -36.52 8.52
N GLN A 425 -6.00 -36.03 7.27
CA GLN A 425 -6.26 -36.86 6.08
C GLN A 425 -5.34 -38.08 6.04
N ARG A 426 -4.03 -37.90 6.32
CA ARG A 426 -3.08 -39.01 6.39
C ARG A 426 -3.43 -40.01 7.50
N LEU A 427 -3.78 -39.52 8.70
CA LEU A 427 -4.15 -40.38 9.83
C LEU A 427 -5.43 -41.17 9.55
N ILE A 428 -6.43 -40.54 8.91
CA ILE A 428 -7.65 -41.22 8.47
C ILE A 428 -7.31 -42.29 7.43
N ASN A 429 -6.55 -41.96 6.38
CA ASN A 429 -6.15 -42.91 5.33
C ASN A 429 -5.47 -44.16 5.91
N GLN A 430 -4.60 -43.98 6.90
CA GLN A 430 -3.92 -45.09 7.59
C GLN A 430 -4.88 -45.97 8.39
N ASN A 431 -5.93 -45.38 8.95
CA ASN A 431 -6.91 -46.08 9.76
C ASN A 431 -7.95 -46.84 8.91
N ILE A 432 -8.52 -46.19 7.89
CA ILE A 432 -9.62 -46.74 7.07
C ILE A 432 -9.18 -47.37 5.74
N GLN A 433 -7.90 -47.24 5.36
CA GLN A 433 -7.34 -47.73 4.09
C GLN A 433 -8.06 -47.23 2.82
N GLN A 434 -8.68 -46.05 2.90
CA GLN A 434 -9.39 -45.37 1.81
C GLN A 434 -9.01 -43.90 1.79
N ASN A 435 -9.40 -43.18 0.74
CA ASN A 435 -9.20 -41.73 0.67
C ASN A 435 -10.06 -41.01 1.72
N ALA A 436 -9.43 -40.22 2.58
CA ALA A 436 -10.07 -39.44 3.63
C ALA A 436 -11.12 -38.49 3.04
N GLY A 437 -10.82 -37.79 1.94
CA GLY A 437 -11.77 -36.92 1.26
C GLY A 437 -12.65 -36.06 2.19
N ILE A 438 -12.09 -35.51 3.27
CA ILE A 438 -12.85 -34.77 4.29
C ILE A 438 -13.11 -33.30 3.90
N GLU A 439 -12.51 -32.82 2.81
CA GLU A 439 -12.78 -31.50 2.24
C GLU A 439 -14.12 -31.54 1.47
N ARG A 440 -15.22 -31.73 2.21
CA ARG A 440 -16.59 -31.79 1.68
C ARG A 440 -17.58 -31.20 2.67
N TYR A 441 -18.76 -30.86 2.17
CA TYR A 441 -19.87 -30.44 3.00
C TYR A 441 -20.27 -31.51 4.03
N THR A 442 -20.41 -31.09 5.29
CA THR A 442 -21.24 -31.77 6.29
C THR A 442 -21.90 -30.71 7.20
N VAL A 443 -23.04 -31.05 7.80
CA VAL A 443 -23.73 -30.15 8.74
C VAL A 443 -22.89 -29.78 9.97
N HIS A 444 -21.87 -30.58 10.29
CA HIS A 444 -20.99 -30.37 11.44
C HIS A 444 -19.91 -29.29 11.21
N LEU A 445 -19.79 -28.77 9.99
CA LEU A 445 -18.96 -27.60 9.69
C LEU A 445 -19.64 -26.27 10.03
N SER A 446 -20.90 -26.30 10.47
CA SER A 446 -21.68 -25.11 10.81
C SER A 446 -21.00 -24.27 11.89
N ASP A 447 -20.87 -22.97 11.63
CA ASP A 447 -20.41 -22.01 12.61
C ASP A 447 -21.60 -21.21 13.19
N PRO A 448 -21.72 -21.07 14.53
CA PRO A 448 -22.84 -20.36 15.15
C PRO A 448 -22.95 -18.88 14.77
N HIS A 449 -21.81 -18.20 14.55
CA HIS A 449 -21.79 -16.79 14.17
C HIS A 449 -22.26 -16.62 12.72
N LEU A 450 -21.73 -17.42 11.80
CA LEU A 450 -22.22 -17.47 10.42
C LEU A 450 -23.70 -17.85 10.36
N THR A 451 -24.16 -18.79 11.19
CA THR A 451 -25.57 -19.16 11.29
C THR A 451 -26.45 -17.98 11.70
N ALA A 452 -25.98 -17.15 12.65
CA ALA A 452 -26.68 -15.93 13.04
C ALA A 452 -26.72 -14.89 11.90
N ILE A 453 -25.64 -14.76 11.13
CA ILE A 453 -25.56 -13.89 9.95
C ILE A 453 -26.52 -14.38 8.86
N ALA A 454 -26.49 -15.66 8.50
CA ALA A 454 -27.37 -16.24 7.48
C ALA A 454 -28.85 -16.01 7.81
N LYS A 455 -29.23 -16.17 9.08
CA LYS A 455 -30.59 -15.85 9.54
C LYS A 455 -30.96 -14.38 9.34
N LYS A 456 -30.02 -13.43 9.47
CA LYS A 456 -30.30 -12.01 9.20
C LYS A 456 -30.46 -11.72 7.71
N ILE A 457 -29.78 -12.46 6.84
CA ILE A 457 -29.79 -12.24 5.39
C ILE A 457 -31.06 -12.83 4.76
N TRP A 458 -31.43 -14.07 5.09
CA TRP A 458 -32.47 -14.82 4.37
C TRP A 458 -33.78 -15.04 5.11
N ARG A 459 -33.88 -14.70 6.39
CA ARG A 459 -35.14 -14.81 7.12
C ARG A 459 -36.02 -13.62 6.73
N LYS A 460 -37.21 -13.90 6.18
CA LYS A 460 -38.20 -12.84 5.89
C LYS A 460 -38.55 -12.13 7.21
N PRO A 461 -38.67 -10.79 7.20
CA PRO A 461 -39.08 -10.01 8.36
C PRO A 461 -40.45 -10.46 8.90
#